data_AF-A0A380E455-F1
#
_entry.id   AF-A0A380E455-F1
#
_cell.length_a   1.000
_cell.length_b   1.000
_cell.length_c   1.000
_cell.angle_alpha   90.00
_cell.angle_beta   90.00
_cell.angle_gamma   90.00
#
_symmetry.space_group_name_H-M   'P 1'
#
loop_
_entity.id
_entity.type
_entity.pdbx_description
1 polymer ?
#
loop_
_entity_poly.entity_id
_entity_poly.type
_entity_poly.pdbx_seq_one_letter_code
_entity_poly.pdbx_strand_id
1 'polypeptide(L)' 'MVEITITEGRNRQVRRMFEHFGHQVTKLSRIEYGPLNVVGLNAGEGRVLTPHEVKVMRHLAEHGK' A
#
# COMPACT_ATOMS: atom_id res chain seq x y z
N MET A 1 11.24 1.83 13.20
CA MET A 1 10.44 1.46 12.01
C MET A 1 9.16 2.26 12.06
N VAL A 2 8.68 2.79 10.94
CA VAL A 2 7.47 3.62 10.88
C VAL A 2 6.55 3.05 9.82
N GLU A 3 5.25 3.00 10.13
CA GLU A 3 4.19 2.67 9.20
C GLU A 3 3.38 3.93 8.91
N ILE A 4 3.08 4.16 7.64
CA ILE A 4 2.24 5.29 7.21
C ILE A 4 1.22 4.79 6.19
N THR A 5 0.01 5.34 6.28
CA THR A 5 -1.05 5.14 5.30
C THR A 5 -1.30 6.46 4.58
N ILE A 6 -1.30 6.41 3.25
CA ILE A 6 -1.61 7.57 2.39
C ILE A 6 -2.70 7.17 1.41
N THR A 7 -3.55 8.12 1.03
CA THR A 7 -4.64 7.93 0.08
C THR A 7 -4.30 8.45 -1.32
N GLU A 8 -3.25 9.26 -1.46
CA GLU A 8 -2.68 9.69 -2.74
C GLU A 8 -1.39 8.91 -3.10
N GLY A 9 -1.00 8.98 -4.38
CA GLY A 9 0.13 8.22 -4.93
C GLY A 9 1.06 9.07 -5.78
N ARG A 10 1.46 10.26 -5.32
CA ARG A 10 2.33 11.15 -6.10
C ARG A 10 3.75 10.55 -6.25
N ASN A 11 4.45 10.91 -7.33
CA ASN A 11 5.79 10.38 -7.61
C ASN A 11 6.73 10.59 -6.42
N ARG A 12 7.28 9.48 -5.89
CA ARG A 12 8.20 9.45 -4.73
C ARG A 12 7.64 10.15 -3.48
N GLN A 13 6.33 10.25 -3.34
CA GLN A 13 5.66 11.02 -2.29
C GLN A 13 6.22 10.74 -0.89
N VAL A 14 6.20 9.48 -0.46
CA VAL A 14 6.71 9.08 0.87
C VAL A 14 8.16 9.54 1.07
N ARG A 15 9.02 9.33 0.07
CA ARG A 15 10.44 9.73 0.18
C ARG A 15 10.58 11.25 0.32
N ARG A 16 9.82 12.04 -0.44
CA ARG A 16 9.82 13.51 -0.35
C ARG A 16 9.26 14.00 0.99
N MET A 17 8.24 13.34 1.52
CA MET A 17 7.67 13.68 2.84
C MET A 17 8.72 13.53 3.94
N PHE A 18 9.44 12.40 4.00
CA PHE A 18 10.48 12.19 5.01
C PHE A 18 11.71 13.09 4.78
N GLU A 19 12.10 13.30 3.52
CA GLU A 19 13.22 14.18 3.15
C GLU A 19 12.99 15.63 3.60
N HIS A 20 11.73 16.12 3.53
CA HIS A 20 11.35 17.43 4.04
C HIS A 20 11.70 17.64 5.52
N PHE A 21 11.65 16.57 6.33
CA PHE A 21 12.02 16.59 7.74
C PHE A 21 13.49 16.20 7.99
N GLY A 22 14.32 16.12 6.94
CA GLY A 22 15.73 15.73 7.05
C GLY A 22 15.95 14.23 7.24
N HIS A 23 14.95 13.40 6.95
CA HIS A 23 15.07 11.94 7.10
C HIS A 23 15.21 11.23 5.74
N GLN A 24 16.31 10.51 5.57
CA GLN A 24 16.53 9.67 4.39
C GLN A 24 15.84 8.31 4.52
N VAL A 25 14.99 7.96 3.56
CA VAL A 25 14.33 6.65 3.51
C VAL A 25 15.27 5.60 2.88
N THR A 26 15.83 4.71 3.68
CA THR A 26 16.74 3.64 3.23
C THR A 26 15.98 2.46 2.61
N LYS A 27 14.86 2.04 3.22
CA LYS A 27 13.98 0.97 2.73
C LYS A 27 12.53 1.46 2.73
N LEU A 28 11.82 1.19 1.64
CA LEU A 28 10.39 1.48 1.49
C LEU A 28 9.71 0.25 0.90
N SER A 29 8.75 -0.30 1.64
CA SER A 29 7.94 -1.44 1.22
C SER A 29 6.47 -1.10 1.44
N ARG A 30 5.65 -1.36 0.43
CA ARG A 30 4.19 -1.29 0.56
C ARG A 30 3.71 -2.63 1.09
N ILE A 31 3.23 -2.65 2.33
CA ILE A 31 2.76 -3.85 3.01
C ILE A 31 1.24 -4.06 2.85
N GLU A 32 0.49 -2.99 2.59
CA GLU A 32 -0.96 -3.02 2.46
C GLU A 32 -1.44 -2.10 1.33
N TYR A 33 -2.60 -2.43 0.77
CA TYR A 33 -3.33 -1.62 -0.20
C TYR A 33 -4.83 -1.84 -0.05
N GLY A 34 -5.52 -0.84 0.51
CA GLY A 34 -6.92 -1.00 0.90
C GLY A 34 -7.06 -2.16 1.90
N PRO A 35 -7.97 -3.13 1.67
CA PRO A 35 -8.16 -4.30 2.53
C PRO A 35 -7.15 -5.43 2.27
N LEU A 36 -6.24 -5.28 1.31
CA LEU A 36 -5.28 -6.31 0.91
C LEU A 36 -3.95 -6.11 1.63
N ASN A 37 -3.31 -7.20 2.05
CA ASN A 37 -1.97 -7.21 2.62
C ASN A 37 -1.08 -8.29 1.97
N VAL A 38 0.23 -8.20 2.23
CA VAL A 38 1.25 -9.12 1.68
C VAL A 38 1.52 -10.34 2.56
N VAL A 39 0.71 -10.58 3.61
CA VAL A 39 0.93 -11.68 4.55
C VAL A 39 0.83 -13.01 3.81
N GLY A 40 1.84 -13.87 4.00
CA GLY A 40 1.91 -15.19 3.36
C GLY A 40 2.43 -15.19 1.92
N LEU A 41 2.97 -14.07 1.42
CA LEU A 41 3.63 -13.98 0.12
C LEU A 41 5.12 -13.64 0.26
N ASN A 42 5.97 -14.37 -0.45
CA ASN A 42 7.38 -14.02 -0.59
C ASN A 42 7.59 -12.98 -1.71
N ALA A 43 8.81 -12.42 -1.76
CA ALA A 43 9.18 -11.49 -2.81
C ALA A 43 9.09 -12.17 -4.20
N GLY A 44 8.36 -11.54 -5.11
CA GLY A 44 8.13 -12.07 -6.46
C GLY A 44 6.94 -13.03 -6.58
N GLU A 45 6.35 -13.46 -5.46
CA GLU A 45 5.12 -14.26 -5.48
C GLU A 45 3.88 -13.41 -5.71
N GLY A 46 2.85 -14.03 -6.27
CA GLY A 46 1.53 -13.47 -6.40
C GLY A 46 0.48 -14.55 -6.17
N ARG A 47 -0.71 -14.13 -5.72
CA ARG A 47 -1.87 -15.01 -5.59
C ARG A 47 -3.08 -14.40 -6.26
N VAL A 48 -4.03 -15.26 -6.61
CA VAL A 48 -5.36 -14.84 -7.04
C VAL A 48 -6.13 -14.31 -5.83
N LEU A 49 -6.87 -13.23 -6.03
CA LEU A 49 -7.77 -12.71 -5.00
C LEU A 49 -8.98 -13.64 -4.84
N THR A 50 -9.44 -13.81 -3.61
CA THR A 50 -10.68 -14.54 -3.34
C THR A 50 -11.89 -13.78 -3.90
N PRO A 51 -13.01 -14.45 -4.20
CA PRO A 51 -14.22 -13.77 -4.65
C PRO A 51 -14.72 -12.68 -3.68
N HIS A 52 -14.51 -12.88 -2.38
CA HIS A 52 -14.84 -11.90 -1.35
C HIS A 52 -13.96 -10.64 -1.47
N GLU A 53 -12.64 -10.81 -1.56
CA GLU A 53 -11.71 -9.69 -1.75
C GLU A 53 -12.03 -8.90 -3.02
N VAL A 54 -12.33 -9.59 -4.13
CA VAL A 54 -12.74 -8.92 -5.38
C VAL A 54 -14.00 -8.09 -5.16
N LYS A 55 -15.02 -8.63 -4.47
CA LYS A 55 -16.26 -7.90 -4.16
C LYS A 55 -15.98 -6.65 -3.32
N VAL A 56 -15.16 -6.77 -2.28
CA VAL A 56 -14.79 -5.64 -1.41
C VAL A 56 -14.04 -4.56 -2.21
N MET A 57 -13.05 -4.96 -3.03
CA MET A 57 -12.27 -4.03 -3.85
C MET A 57 -13.15 -3.27 -4.85
N ARG A 58 -14.11 -3.96 -5.51
CA ARG A 58 -15.07 -3.31 -6.41
C ARG A 58 -15.95 -2.31 -5.68
N HIS A 59 -16.51 -2.72 -4.54
CA HIS A 59 -17.33 -1.83 -3.73
C HIS A 59 -16.57 -0.56 -3.32
N LEU A 60 -15.31 -0.69 -2.88
CA LEU A 60 -14.47 0.45 -2.51
C LEU A 60 -14.17 1.37 -3.70
N ALA A 61 -13.95 0.81 -4.90
CA ALA A 61 -13.71 1.61 -6.09
C ALA A 61 -14.94 2.39 -6.55
N GLU A 62 -16.14 1.80 -6.42
CA GLU A 62 -17.40 2.40 -6.85
C GLU A 62 -17.96 3.42 -5.86
N HIS A 63 -17.85 3.13 -4.57
CA HIS A 63 -18.53 3.93 -3.53
C HIS A 63 -17.56 4.83 -2.76
N GLY A 64 -16.26 4.64 -2.95
CA GLY A 64 -15.23 5.32 -2.16
C GLY A 64 -15.28 4.93 -0.68
N LYS A 65 -14.12 4.98 -0.04
CA LYS A 65 -14.03 5.62 1.27
C LYS A 65 -13.10 6.80 1.11
#